data_AF-A0A3C0ZY79-F1
#
_entry.id   AF-A0A3C0ZY79-F1
#
_cell.length_a   1.000
_cell.length_b   1.000
_cell.length_c   1.000
_cell.angle_alpha   90.00
_cell.angle_beta   90.00
_cell.angle_gamma   90.00
#
_symmetry.space_group_name_H-M   'P 1'
#
loop_
_entity.id
_entity.type
_entity.pdbx_description
1 polymer ?
#
loop_
_entity_poly.entity_id
_entity_poly.type
_entity_poly.pdbx_seq_one_letter_code
_entity_poly.pdbx_strand_id
1 'polypeptide(L)'
;MSRLSIDTQNTADKTVEELYKDLERRVQASQPGLCPVDLAASFLKTCYAQSCGKCVPCRVGLGQLEKMLAEVLDGPARPELLDIIERTAQSIYFTADCAIGSEAARMILKGVRGFREDYIEHIEHGRCKGKHNQPVPCVAQCPAHVDIPGYIALIHEERYTDAVQLIRKDNPFPSVCGLICEHPCEVRCRRTLVDDAVNIRGLKRYACDHSGELPVPEISPSTGK
;
A
#
# COMPACT_ATOMS: atom_id res chain seq x y z
N MET A 1 34.82 14.16 29.33
CA MET A 1 34.89 14.64 27.93
C MET A 1 34.51 13.50 27.02
N SER A 2 33.30 13.51 26.45
CA SER A 2 32.92 12.52 25.44
C SER A 2 33.76 12.77 24.19
N ARG A 3 34.43 11.73 23.72
CA ARG A 3 35.25 11.77 22.53
C ARG A 3 34.29 11.84 21.33
N LEU A 4 34.30 12.96 20.60
CA LEU A 4 33.56 13.08 19.36
C LEU A 4 34.19 12.12 18.35
N SER A 5 33.56 10.97 18.13
CA SER A 5 33.91 10.03 17.07
C SER A 5 33.13 10.41 15.82
N ILE A 6 33.85 10.80 14.76
CA ILE A 6 33.27 10.87 13.42
C ILE A 6 33.28 9.43 12.90
N ASP A 7 32.15 8.74 13.04
CA ASP A 7 31.99 7.42 12.45
C ASP A 7 31.83 7.59 10.93
N THR A 8 32.89 7.33 10.19
CA THR A 8 32.83 7.30 8.72
C THR A 8 32.09 6.02 8.34
N GLN A 9 30.80 6.14 7.96
CA GLN A 9 30.01 5.03 7.44
C GLN A 9 30.79 4.31 6.33
N ASN A 10 31.02 3.01 6.51
CA ASN A 10 31.64 2.20 5.49
C ASN A 10 30.65 1.96 4.33
N THR A 11 31.12 1.42 3.21
CA THR A 11 30.25 1.16 2.04
C THR A 11 29.07 0.24 2.39
N ALA A 12 29.27 -0.75 3.26
CA ALA A 12 28.20 -1.66 3.67
C ALA A 12 27.10 -0.95 4.46
N ASP A 13 27.46 -0.04 5.37
CA ASP A 13 26.50 0.74 6.17
C ASP A 13 25.61 1.60 5.26
N LYS A 14 26.21 2.24 4.24
CA LYS A 14 25.49 3.04 3.25
C LYS A 14 24.53 2.19 2.42
N THR A 15 24.99 1.04 1.95
CA THR A 15 24.15 0.12 1.17
C THR A 15 22.95 -0.38 1.99
N VAL A 16 23.16 -0.70 3.27
CA VAL A 16 22.05 -1.11 4.15
C VAL A 16 21.05 0.03 4.36
N GLU A 17 21.53 1.26 4.52
CA GLU A 17 20.66 2.44 4.65
C GLU A 17 19.81 2.68 3.38
N GLU A 18 20.40 2.49 2.20
CA GLU A 18 19.69 2.55 0.91
C GLU A 18 18.61 1.47 0.81
N LEU A 19 18.92 0.22 1.18
CA LEU A 19 17.94 -0.88 1.19
C LEU A 19 16.74 -0.59 2.09
N TYR A 20 16.96 0.04 3.26
CA TYR A 20 15.86 0.44 4.14
C TYR A 20 14.98 1.52 3.50
N LYS A 21 15.57 2.52 2.85
CA LYS A 21 14.84 3.57 2.13
C LYS A 21 14.02 3.01 0.97
N ASP A 22 14.59 2.07 0.22
CA ASP A 22 13.89 1.41 -0.89
C ASP A 22 12.71 0.58 -0.40
N LEU A 23 12.88 -0.13 0.73
CA LEU A 23 11.78 -0.86 1.36
C LEU A 23 10.67 0.09 1.84
N GLU A 24 11.02 1.21 2.46
CA GLU A 24 10.06 2.23 2.90
C GLU A 24 9.25 2.78 1.73
N ARG A 25 9.92 3.20 0.64
CA ARG A 25 9.27 3.67 -0.60
C ARG A 25 8.32 2.62 -1.17
N ARG A 26 8.70 1.35 -1.09
CA ARG A 26 7.86 0.23 -1.57
C ARG A 26 6.61 0.02 -0.73
N VAL A 27 6.72 0.17 0.59
CA VAL A 27 5.56 0.14 1.49
C VAL A 27 4.64 1.34 1.24
N GLN A 28 5.19 2.53 1.03
CA GLN A 28 4.40 3.73 0.73
C GLN A 28 3.68 3.64 -0.62
N ALA A 29 4.36 3.15 -1.66
CA ALA A 29 3.78 2.92 -2.99
C ALA A 29 2.89 1.66 -3.08
N SER A 30 2.74 0.92 -1.97
CA SER A 30 1.94 -0.31 -1.95
C SER A 30 0.46 -0.01 -2.24
N GLN A 31 -0.14 -0.87 -3.05
CA GLN A 31 -1.52 -0.71 -3.48
C GLN A 31 -2.50 -1.07 -2.36
N PRO A 32 -3.65 -0.39 -2.29
CA PRO A 32 -4.81 -0.92 -1.57
C PRO A 32 -5.18 -2.30 -2.13
N GLY A 33 -5.59 -3.23 -1.24
CA GLY A 33 -6.02 -4.58 -1.64
C GLY A 33 -4.92 -5.65 -1.61
N LEU A 34 -3.82 -5.44 -0.88
CA LEU A 34 -2.93 -6.55 -0.52
C LEU A 34 -3.66 -7.55 0.40
N CYS A 35 -3.36 -8.84 0.24
CA CYS A 35 -3.88 -9.88 1.13
C CYS A 35 -3.46 -9.57 2.58
N PRO A 36 -4.40 -9.42 3.52
CA PRO A 36 -4.08 -9.08 4.90
C PRO A 36 -3.30 -10.20 5.62
N VAL A 37 -3.53 -11.46 5.23
CA VAL A 37 -2.81 -12.62 5.78
C VAL A 37 -1.34 -12.57 5.36
N ASP A 38 -1.07 -12.34 4.07
CA ASP A 38 0.28 -12.25 3.52
C ASP A 38 1.06 -11.05 4.07
N LEU A 39 0.37 -9.91 4.25
CA LEU A 39 0.94 -8.73 4.89
C LEU A 39 1.34 -9.01 6.34
N ALA A 40 0.48 -9.68 7.11
CA ALA A 40 0.75 -10.04 8.49
C ALA A 40 1.93 -11.03 8.60
N ALA A 41 1.98 -12.03 7.72
CA ALA A 41 3.07 -13.01 7.66
C ALA A 41 4.42 -12.35 7.30
N SER A 42 4.42 -11.46 6.31
CA SER A 42 5.61 -10.70 5.89
C SER A 42 6.16 -9.80 7.00
N PHE A 43 5.26 -9.12 7.74
CA PHE A 43 5.65 -8.31 8.89
C PHE A 43 6.22 -9.18 10.01
N LEU A 44 5.56 -10.29 10.35
CA LEU A 44 6.03 -11.21 11.38
C LEU A 44 7.42 -11.77 11.06
N LYS A 45 7.66 -12.17 9.81
CA LYS A 45 8.96 -12.66 9.35
C LYS A 45 10.06 -11.63 9.55
N THR A 46 9.75 -10.36 9.28
CA THR A 46 10.66 -9.24 9.51
C THR A 46 10.97 -9.07 11.00
N CYS A 47 9.94 -9.08 11.87
CA CYS A 47 10.13 -8.99 13.31
C CYS A 47 10.90 -10.19 13.89
N TYR A 48 10.67 -11.40 13.36
CA TYR A 48 11.39 -12.58 13.80
C TYR A 48 12.89 -12.49 13.45
N ALA A 49 13.21 -12.05 12.23
CA ALA A 49 14.60 -11.82 11.82
C ALA A 49 15.30 -10.72 12.65
N GLN A 50 14.56 -9.74 13.16
CA GLN A 50 15.08 -8.68 14.03
C GLN A 50 15.19 -9.11 15.50
N SER A 51 14.66 -10.26 15.89
CA SER A 51 14.66 -10.70 17.28
C SER A 51 16.07 -11.00 17.77
N CYS A 52 16.42 -10.51 18.97
CA CYS A 52 17.66 -10.89 19.64
C CYS A 52 17.61 -12.28 20.29
N GLY A 53 16.43 -12.92 20.34
CA GLY A 53 16.25 -14.28 20.86
C GLY A 53 16.38 -14.46 22.38
N LYS A 54 16.44 -13.36 23.16
CA LYS A 54 16.61 -13.42 24.62
C LYS A 54 15.44 -14.10 25.34
N CYS A 55 14.21 -13.68 25.05
CA CYS A 55 13.01 -14.21 25.68
C CYS A 55 12.40 -15.37 24.86
N VAL A 56 11.91 -16.39 25.56
CA VAL A 56 11.24 -17.57 24.97
C VAL A 56 10.08 -17.21 24.03
N PRO A 57 9.15 -16.28 24.36
CA PRO A 57 8.07 -15.90 23.44
C PRO A 57 8.58 -15.37 22.10
N CYS A 58 9.72 -14.69 22.06
CA CYS A 58 10.29 -14.24 20.79
C CYS A 58 11.08 -15.34 20.07
N ARG A 59 12.00 -16.02 20.78
CA ARG A 59 12.90 -17.02 20.19
C ARG A 59 12.16 -18.20 19.59
N VAL A 60 11.12 -18.67 20.29
CA VAL A 60 10.33 -19.84 19.91
C VAL A 60 8.97 -19.42 19.37
N GLY A 61 8.27 -18.52 20.07
CA GLY A 61 6.88 -18.18 19.74
C GLY A 61 6.71 -17.52 18.38
N LEU A 62 7.55 -16.55 18.01
CA LEU A 62 7.47 -15.91 16.69
C LEU A 62 7.73 -16.90 15.55
N GLY A 63 8.70 -17.81 15.72
CA GLY A 63 8.97 -18.86 14.74
C GLY A 63 7.83 -19.88 14.61
N GLN A 64 7.08 -20.15 15.69
CA GLN A 64 5.85 -20.97 15.61
C GLN A 64 4.73 -20.23 14.88
N LEU A 65 4.53 -18.93 15.18
CA LEU A 65 3.58 -18.11 14.44
C LEU A 65 3.91 -18.06 12.94
N GLU A 66 5.18 -17.92 12.56
CA GLU A 66 5.61 -17.89 11.15
C GLU A 66 5.20 -19.18 10.43
N LYS A 67 5.45 -20.34 11.04
CA LYS A 67 5.06 -21.64 10.49
C LYS A 67 3.55 -21.79 10.33
N MET A 68 2.78 -21.38 11.33
CA MET A 68 1.32 -21.47 11.27
C MET A 68 0.73 -20.53 10.21
N LEU A 69 1.28 -19.31 10.05
CA LEU A 69 0.85 -18.41 8.98
C LEU A 69 1.26 -18.92 7.59
N ALA A 70 2.42 -19.56 7.46
CA ALA A 70 2.80 -20.26 6.23
C ALA A 70 1.81 -21.39 5.91
N GLU A 71 1.40 -22.19 6.91
CA GLU A 71 0.37 -23.23 6.76
C GLU A 71 -0.96 -22.65 6.25
N VAL A 72 -1.35 -21.45 6.71
CA VAL A 72 -2.54 -20.74 6.20
C VAL A 72 -2.34 -20.27 4.75
N LEU A 73 -1.15 -19.80 4.37
CA LEU A 73 -0.88 -19.28 3.02
C LEU A 73 -0.72 -20.38 1.97
N ASP A 74 -0.18 -21.54 2.34
CA ASP A 74 0.18 -22.62 1.42
C ASP A 74 -1.01 -23.48 0.97
N GLY A 75 -2.16 -23.45 1.66
CA GLY A 75 -3.33 -24.19 1.23
C GLY A 75 -4.32 -24.49 2.35
N PRO A 76 -5.23 -25.47 2.13
CA PRO A 76 -6.20 -25.84 3.12
C PRO A 76 -5.52 -26.34 4.40
N ALA A 77 -5.95 -25.81 5.53
CA ALA A 77 -5.35 -26.09 6.83
C ALA A 77 -6.41 -26.57 7.83
N ARG A 78 -5.98 -26.95 9.03
CA ARG A 78 -6.90 -27.43 10.07
C ARG A 78 -7.78 -26.29 10.58
N PRO A 79 -9.10 -26.50 10.77
CA PRO A 79 -10.01 -25.44 11.25
C PRO A 79 -9.60 -24.83 12.59
N GLU A 80 -8.98 -25.62 13.47
CA GLU A 80 -8.54 -25.16 14.80
C GLU A 80 -7.26 -24.30 14.73
N LEU A 81 -6.59 -24.23 13.58
CA LEU A 81 -5.33 -23.51 13.42
C LEU A 81 -5.47 -22.03 13.77
N LEU A 82 -6.59 -21.40 13.38
CA LEU A 82 -6.82 -19.98 13.61
C LEU A 82 -6.87 -19.63 15.11
N ASP A 83 -7.52 -20.48 15.90
CA ASP A 83 -7.61 -20.29 17.34
C ASP A 83 -6.25 -20.54 18.03
N ILE A 84 -5.45 -21.47 17.50
CA ILE A 84 -4.09 -21.71 17.98
C ILE A 84 -3.19 -20.51 17.67
N ILE A 85 -3.29 -19.94 16.46
CA ILE A 85 -2.58 -18.71 16.08
C ILE A 85 -2.95 -17.58 17.03
N GLU A 86 -4.24 -17.34 17.25
CA GLU A 86 -4.69 -16.25 18.13
C GLU A 86 -4.17 -16.43 19.56
N ARG A 87 -4.32 -17.61 20.16
CA ARG A 87 -3.83 -17.88 21.52
C ARG A 87 -2.32 -17.72 21.64
N THR A 88 -1.57 -18.18 20.64
CA THR A 88 -0.10 -18.05 20.60
C THR A 88 0.30 -16.58 20.53
N ALA A 89 -0.35 -15.81 19.66
CA ALA A 89 -0.11 -14.37 19.55
C ALA A 89 -0.46 -13.62 20.85
N GLN A 90 -1.57 -13.95 21.51
CA GLN A 90 -1.91 -13.37 22.82
C GLN A 90 -0.83 -13.66 23.87
N SER A 91 -0.36 -14.90 23.95
CA SER A 91 0.70 -15.26 24.89
C SER A 91 1.97 -14.46 24.67
N ILE A 92 2.42 -14.31 23.41
CA ILE A 92 3.61 -13.51 23.07
C ILE A 92 3.38 -12.03 23.40
N TYR A 93 2.20 -11.48 23.07
CA TYR A 93 1.86 -10.08 23.33
C TYR A 93 2.02 -9.70 24.80
N PHE A 94 1.52 -10.54 25.71
CA PHE A 94 1.55 -10.24 27.15
C PHE A 94 2.86 -10.58 27.85
N THR A 95 3.73 -11.40 27.24
CA THR A 95 4.93 -11.95 27.92
C THR A 95 6.25 -11.58 27.28
N ALA A 96 6.25 -10.91 26.12
CA ALA A 96 7.49 -10.45 25.49
C ALA A 96 8.15 -9.31 26.29
N ASP A 97 9.45 -9.44 26.54
CA ASP A 97 10.25 -8.44 27.27
C ASP A 97 10.37 -7.08 26.57
N CYS A 98 10.17 -7.00 25.25
CA CYS A 98 10.36 -5.77 24.47
C CYS A 98 9.42 -5.65 23.27
N ALA A 99 9.47 -4.47 22.63
CA ALA A 99 8.59 -4.07 21.55
C ALA A 99 8.63 -4.99 20.31
N ILE A 100 9.76 -5.63 19.98
CA ILE A 100 9.82 -6.53 18.80
C ILE A 100 8.79 -7.65 18.93
N GLY A 101 8.73 -8.29 20.10
CA GLY A 101 7.79 -9.38 20.34
C GLY A 101 6.36 -8.91 20.47
N SER A 102 6.11 -7.89 21.31
CA SER A 102 4.76 -7.42 21.57
C SER A 102 4.13 -6.79 20.33
N GLU A 103 4.87 -6.03 19.52
CA GLU A 103 4.37 -5.40 18.31
C GLU A 103 4.13 -6.41 17.18
N ALA A 104 5.01 -7.41 17.03
CA ALA A 104 4.78 -8.53 16.11
C ALA A 104 3.47 -9.26 16.44
N ALA A 105 3.29 -9.64 17.70
CA ALA A 105 2.08 -10.30 18.16
C ALA A 105 0.84 -9.41 18.02
N ARG A 106 0.95 -8.12 18.32
CA ARG A 106 -0.14 -7.14 18.16
C ARG A 106 -0.61 -7.08 16.71
N MET A 107 0.30 -7.11 15.74
CA MET A 107 -0.06 -7.13 14.32
C MET A 107 -0.83 -8.39 13.95
N ILE A 108 -0.38 -9.56 14.42
CA ILE A 108 -1.09 -10.83 14.16
C ILE A 108 -2.49 -10.83 14.78
N LEU A 109 -2.64 -10.33 16.02
CA LEU A 109 -3.95 -10.20 16.66
C LEU A 109 -4.88 -9.27 15.88
N LYS A 110 -4.37 -8.14 15.37
CA LYS A 110 -5.14 -7.26 14.48
C LYS A 110 -5.54 -7.97 13.19
N GLY A 111 -4.63 -8.76 12.61
CA GLY A 111 -4.88 -9.56 11.41
C GLY A 111 -6.00 -10.56 11.61
N VAL A 112 -5.85 -11.45 12.59
CA VAL A 112 -6.79 -12.54 12.88
C VAL A 112 -8.17 -12.03 13.29
N ARG A 113 -8.23 -10.93 14.06
CA ARG A 113 -9.51 -10.35 14.52
C ARG A 113 -10.18 -9.48 13.47
N GLY A 114 -9.40 -8.67 12.76
CA GLY A 114 -9.91 -7.72 11.78
C GLY A 114 -10.27 -8.34 10.44
N PHE A 115 -9.54 -9.39 10.02
CA PHE A 115 -9.68 -10.03 8.72
C PHE A 115 -9.96 -11.53 8.86
N ARG A 116 -10.75 -11.93 9.87
CA ARG A 116 -10.99 -13.36 10.19
C ARG A 116 -11.49 -14.16 8.98
N GLU A 117 -12.37 -13.55 8.18
CA GLU A 117 -12.93 -14.18 6.98
C GLU A 117 -11.87 -14.50 5.92
N ASP A 118 -10.86 -13.65 5.73
CA ASP A 118 -9.75 -13.92 4.82
C ASP A 118 -8.91 -15.11 5.29
N TYR A 119 -8.64 -15.21 6.61
CA TYR A 119 -7.96 -16.37 7.17
C TYR A 119 -8.75 -17.66 6.95
N ILE A 120 -10.07 -17.63 7.19
CA ILE A 120 -10.94 -18.79 6.98
C ILE A 120 -10.96 -19.18 5.50
N GLU A 121 -11.04 -18.22 4.58
CA GLU A 121 -11.02 -18.51 3.15
C GLU A 121 -9.74 -19.23 2.73
N HIS A 122 -8.59 -18.77 3.23
CA HIS A 122 -7.30 -19.42 3.03
C HIS A 122 -7.31 -20.86 3.56
N ILE A 123 -7.79 -21.06 4.80
CA ILE A 123 -7.83 -22.35 5.49
C ILE A 123 -8.79 -23.35 4.82
N GLU A 124 -9.96 -22.91 4.35
CA GLU A 124 -10.98 -23.81 3.79
C GLU A 124 -10.77 -24.07 2.31
N HIS A 125 -10.37 -23.05 1.55
CA HIS A 125 -10.38 -23.08 0.09
C HIS A 125 -8.98 -22.96 -0.53
N GLY A 126 -7.92 -22.76 0.27
CA GLY A 126 -6.55 -22.61 -0.22
C GLY A 126 -6.36 -21.41 -1.15
N ARG A 127 -7.22 -20.39 -1.05
CA ARG A 127 -7.19 -19.21 -1.93
C ARG A 127 -7.52 -17.94 -1.16
N CYS A 128 -7.07 -16.81 -1.68
CA CYS A 128 -7.40 -15.49 -1.14
C CYS A 128 -8.58 -14.88 -1.92
N LYS A 129 -9.64 -14.43 -1.23
CA LYS A 129 -10.67 -13.53 -1.81
C LYS A 129 -10.09 -12.13 -2.08
N GLY A 130 -9.14 -11.71 -1.24
CA GLY A 130 -8.41 -10.45 -1.29
C GLY A 130 -7.50 -10.22 -2.50
N LYS A 131 -7.41 -11.12 -3.49
CA LYS A 131 -6.89 -10.78 -4.83
C LYS A 131 -7.92 -9.89 -5.57
N HIS A 132 -8.31 -8.78 -4.94
CA HIS A 132 -9.18 -7.80 -5.55
C HIS A 132 -8.39 -7.08 -6.63
N ASN A 133 -9.00 -7.00 -7.81
CA ASN A 133 -8.71 -6.13 -8.94
C ASN A 133 -7.88 -4.90 -8.52
N GLN A 134 -6.55 -5.01 -8.51
CA GLN A 134 -5.65 -3.98 -7.97
C GLN A 134 -5.76 -2.74 -8.84
N PRO A 135 -6.57 -1.75 -8.45
CA PRO A 135 -6.83 -0.64 -9.32
C PRO A 135 -5.55 0.21 -9.38
N VAL A 136 -5.31 0.83 -10.53
CA VAL A 136 -4.15 1.72 -10.70
C VAL A 136 -4.24 2.79 -9.61
N PRO A 137 -3.20 2.99 -8.76
CA PRO A 137 -3.32 3.79 -7.54
C PRO A 137 -3.82 5.22 -7.80
N CYS A 138 -3.32 5.86 -8.85
CA CYS A 138 -3.72 7.22 -9.18
C CYS A 138 -5.20 7.31 -9.56
N VAL A 139 -5.76 6.30 -10.24
CA VAL A 139 -7.20 6.22 -10.57
C VAL A 139 -8.02 5.95 -9.29
N ALA A 140 -7.60 4.97 -8.49
CA ALA A 140 -8.30 4.55 -7.27
C ALA A 140 -8.35 5.64 -6.19
N GLN A 141 -7.31 6.44 -6.09
CA GLN A 141 -7.22 7.54 -5.13
C GLN A 141 -7.90 8.82 -5.61
N CYS A 142 -8.23 8.91 -6.91
CA CYS A 142 -8.98 10.04 -7.43
C CYS A 142 -10.45 9.89 -7.02
N PRO A 143 -11.06 10.85 -6.31
CA PRO A 143 -12.49 10.76 -5.95
C PRO A 143 -13.40 10.66 -7.19
N ALA A 144 -12.99 11.31 -8.29
CA ALA A 144 -13.68 11.26 -9.57
C ALA A 144 -13.27 10.07 -10.45
N HIS A 145 -12.35 9.20 -10.00
CA HIS A 145 -11.90 8.02 -10.76
C HIS A 145 -11.40 8.32 -12.19
N VAL A 146 -10.84 9.51 -12.39
CA VAL A 146 -10.33 9.96 -13.69
C VAL A 146 -9.23 9.02 -14.20
N ASP A 147 -9.25 8.72 -15.50
CA ASP A 147 -8.18 7.99 -16.19
C ASP A 147 -6.88 8.82 -16.30
N ILE A 148 -6.13 8.86 -15.20
CA ILE A 148 -4.86 9.59 -15.10
C ILE A 148 -3.77 9.06 -16.02
N PRO A 149 -3.51 7.74 -16.09
CA PRO A 149 -2.55 7.20 -17.03
C PRO A 149 -2.89 7.57 -18.48
N GLY A 150 -4.18 7.47 -18.85
CA GLY A 150 -4.66 7.78 -20.20
C GLY A 150 -4.40 9.22 -20.60
N TYR A 151 -4.78 10.21 -19.78
CA TYR A 151 -4.57 11.61 -20.17
C TYR A 151 -3.09 12.01 -20.10
N ILE A 152 -2.27 11.40 -19.24
CA ILE A 152 -0.82 11.64 -19.23
C ILE A 152 -0.19 11.13 -20.54
N ALA A 153 -0.61 9.98 -21.04
CA ALA A 153 -0.17 9.49 -22.34
C ALA A 153 -0.55 10.46 -23.49
N LEU A 154 -1.77 11.01 -23.46
CA LEU A 154 -2.21 12.02 -24.43
C LEU A 154 -1.42 13.32 -24.34
N ILE A 155 -1.06 13.77 -23.14
CA ILE A 155 -0.19 14.94 -22.93
C ILE A 155 1.21 14.69 -23.54
N HIS A 156 1.76 13.49 -23.35
CA HIS A 156 3.05 13.10 -23.94
C HIS A 156 3.01 13.09 -25.47
N GLU A 157 1.87 12.77 -26.07
CA GLU A 157 1.63 12.85 -27.53
C GLU A 157 1.26 14.27 -28.01
N GLU A 158 1.33 15.29 -27.15
CA GLU A 158 0.91 16.68 -27.44
C GLU A 158 -0.58 16.83 -27.82
N ARG A 159 -1.40 15.82 -27.52
CA ARG A 159 -2.84 15.77 -27.79
C ARG A 159 -3.63 16.36 -26.63
N TYR A 160 -3.40 17.64 -26.34
CA TYR A 160 -3.95 18.31 -25.16
C TYR A 160 -5.49 18.38 -25.16
N THR A 161 -6.11 18.64 -26.31
CA THR A 161 -7.58 18.67 -26.43
C THR A 161 -8.18 17.31 -26.09
N ASP A 162 -7.60 16.22 -26.60
CA ASP A 162 -8.06 14.86 -26.30
C ASP A 162 -7.84 14.51 -24.82
N ALA A 163 -6.72 14.94 -24.23
CA ALA A 163 -6.44 14.76 -22.82
C ALA A 163 -7.52 15.42 -21.95
N VAL A 164 -7.90 16.67 -22.26
CA VAL A 164 -8.96 17.38 -21.52
C VAL A 164 -10.33 16.74 -21.77
N GLN A 165 -10.64 16.29 -22.98
CA GLN A 165 -11.87 15.55 -23.26
C GLN A 165 -11.95 14.24 -22.47
N LEU A 166 -10.84 13.51 -22.37
CA LEU A 166 -10.76 12.29 -21.56
C LEU A 166 -11.03 12.60 -20.09
N ILE A 167 -10.42 13.65 -19.54
CA ILE A 167 -10.68 14.08 -18.15
C ILE A 167 -12.15 14.47 -17.95
N ARG A 168 -12.77 15.14 -18.93
CA ARG A 168 -14.17 15.60 -18.87
C ARG A 168 -15.21 14.47 -18.87
N LYS A 169 -14.81 13.22 -19.14
CA LYS A 169 -15.71 12.06 -18.98
C LYS A 169 -16.15 11.88 -17.54
N ASP A 170 -15.23 12.07 -16.60
CA ASP A 170 -15.47 11.83 -15.17
C ASP A 170 -15.42 13.11 -14.33
N ASN A 171 -14.68 14.14 -14.78
CA ASN A 171 -14.53 15.41 -14.08
C ASN A 171 -14.93 16.61 -14.95
N PRO A 172 -16.08 17.27 -14.68
CA PRO A 172 -16.55 18.40 -15.46
C PRO A 172 -15.72 19.68 -15.27
N PHE A 173 -14.87 19.76 -14.24
CA PHE A 173 -14.11 20.98 -13.89
C PHE A 173 -12.59 20.76 -13.91
N PRO A 174 -12.00 20.31 -15.02
CA PRO A 174 -10.58 19.98 -15.07
C PRO A 174 -9.67 21.21 -14.85
N SER A 175 -10.08 22.38 -15.35
CA SER A 175 -9.36 23.64 -15.21
C SER A 175 -9.27 24.10 -13.75
N VAL A 176 -10.38 24.03 -13.02
CA VAL A 176 -10.45 24.35 -11.58
C VAL A 176 -9.66 23.32 -10.79
N CYS A 177 -9.83 22.02 -11.06
CA CYS A 177 -9.06 20.98 -10.39
C CYS A 177 -7.55 21.06 -10.67
N GLY A 178 -7.11 21.64 -11.79
CA GLY A 178 -5.69 21.97 -12.00
C GLY A 178 -5.15 22.98 -10.97
N LEU A 179 -6.02 23.80 -10.38
CA LEU A 179 -5.67 24.89 -9.47
C LEU A 179 -5.93 24.58 -8.00
N ILE A 180 -6.98 23.83 -7.64
CA ILE A 180 -7.36 23.63 -6.23
C ILE A 180 -7.22 22.19 -5.73
N CYS A 181 -6.96 21.22 -6.60
CA CYS A 181 -6.91 19.82 -6.19
C CYS A 181 -5.77 19.58 -5.19
N GLU A 182 -6.10 18.83 -4.13
CA GLU A 182 -5.15 18.34 -3.11
C GLU A 182 -4.38 17.08 -3.53
N HIS A 183 -4.52 16.68 -4.81
CA HIS A 183 -3.76 15.61 -5.48
C HIS A 183 -3.55 14.32 -4.64
N PRO A 184 -4.64 13.67 -4.14
CA PRO A 184 -4.52 12.43 -3.37
C PRO A 184 -3.90 11.28 -4.19
N CYS A 185 -4.03 11.35 -5.52
CA CYS A 185 -3.45 10.43 -6.49
C CYS A 185 -1.91 10.44 -6.58
N GLU A 186 -1.25 11.44 -6.01
CA GLU A 186 0.22 11.55 -5.99
C GLU A 186 0.82 10.87 -4.74
N VAL A 187 0.03 10.65 -3.69
CA VAL A 187 0.49 10.13 -2.38
C VAL A 187 1.06 8.71 -2.48
N ARG A 188 0.46 7.83 -3.30
CA ARG A 188 0.93 6.46 -3.53
C ARG A 188 1.42 6.25 -4.96
N CYS A 189 2.07 7.27 -5.53
CA CYS A 189 2.58 7.20 -6.89
C CYS A 189 3.68 6.12 -7.00
N ARG A 190 3.54 5.16 -7.92
CA ARG A 190 4.57 4.12 -8.13
C ARG A 190 5.91 4.66 -8.63
N ARG A 191 5.93 5.88 -9.16
CA ARG A 191 7.17 6.54 -9.62
C ARG A 191 8.15 6.80 -8.47
N THR A 192 7.68 6.88 -7.23
CA THR A 192 8.53 7.02 -6.03
C THR A 192 9.46 5.84 -5.79
N LEU A 193 9.23 4.70 -6.48
CA LEU A 193 10.17 3.58 -6.50
C LEU A 193 11.45 3.88 -7.29
N VAL A 194 11.45 4.93 -8.12
CA VAL A 194 12.58 5.38 -8.94
C VAL A 194 13.07 6.73 -8.44
N ASP A 195 12.17 7.72 -8.39
CA ASP A 195 12.47 9.09 -7.98
C ASP A 195 11.31 9.71 -7.18
N ASP A 196 10.58 10.68 -7.74
CA ASP A 196 9.53 11.46 -7.08
C ASP A 196 8.15 11.16 -7.67
N ALA A 197 7.10 11.56 -6.95
CA ALA A 197 5.75 11.43 -7.48
C ALA A 197 5.57 12.26 -8.77
N VAL A 198 4.80 11.72 -9.71
CA VAL A 198 4.43 12.47 -10.91
C VAL A 198 3.57 13.66 -10.50
N ASN A 199 3.88 14.86 -11.01
CA ASN A 199 3.08 16.08 -10.80
C ASN A 199 1.79 16.03 -11.64
N ILE A 200 0.87 15.15 -11.26
CA ILE A 200 -0.40 14.85 -11.93
C ILE A 200 -1.28 16.10 -11.98
N ARG A 201 -1.37 16.88 -10.90
CA ARG A 201 -2.12 18.15 -10.88
C ARG A 201 -1.53 19.16 -11.87
N GLY A 202 -0.20 19.32 -11.88
CA GLY A 202 0.50 20.21 -12.80
C GLY A 202 0.28 19.81 -14.26
N LEU A 203 0.36 18.52 -14.57
CA LEU A 203 0.07 17.99 -15.91
C LEU A 203 -1.39 18.23 -16.32
N LYS A 204 -2.34 18.05 -15.41
CA LYS A 204 -3.76 18.37 -15.64
C LYS A 204 -3.95 19.86 -15.96
N ARG A 205 -3.29 20.74 -15.21
CA ARG A 205 -3.32 22.19 -15.48
C ARG A 205 -2.71 22.50 -16.84
N TYR A 206 -1.53 21.94 -17.11
CA TYR A 206 -0.82 22.11 -18.37
C TYR A 206 -1.69 21.71 -19.56
N ALA A 207 -2.37 20.56 -19.51
CA ALA A 207 -3.29 20.12 -20.55
C ALA A 207 -4.45 21.11 -20.76
N CYS A 208 -5.04 21.64 -19.69
CA CYS A 208 -6.11 22.64 -19.80
C CYS A 208 -5.62 23.94 -20.47
N ASP A 209 -4.41 24.38 -20.14
CA ASP A 209 -3.85 25.64 -20.65
C ASP A 209 -3.42 25.56 -22.12
N HIS A 210 -3.12 24.36 -22.61
CA HIS A 210 -2.69 24.12 -23.99
C HIS A 210 -3.76 23.45 -24.85
N SER A 211 -4.96 23.20 -24.31
CA SER A 211 -6.08 22.67 -25.08
C SER A 211 -6.67 23.74 -26.01
N GLY A 212 -7.11 23.32 -27.20
CA GLY A 212 -7.83 24.18 -28.13
C GLY A 212 -9.29 24.41 -27.71
N GLU A 213 -10.13 24.83 -28.65
CA GLU A 213 -11.57 24.91 -28.41
C GLU A 213 -12.15 23.53 -28.08
N LEU A 214 -12.78 23.44 -26.90
CA LEU A 214 -13.44 22.23 -26.44
C LEU A 214 -14.93 22.32 -26.75
N PRO A 215 -15.56 21.22 -27.22
CA PRO A 215 -16.99 21.20 -27.43
C PRO A 215 -17.71 21.46 -26.10
N VAL A 216 -18.70 22.35 -26.13
CA VAL A 216 -19.62 22.56 -25.02
C VAL A 216 -20.63 21.42 -25.06
N PRO A 217 -20.79 20.63 -23.97
CA PRO A 217 -21.79 19.58 -23.94
C PRO A 217 -23.19 20.17 -24.15
N GLU A 218 -24.01 19.45 -24.91
CA GLU A 218 -25.40 19.85 -25.12
C GLU A 218 -26.15 19.90 -23.79
N ILE A 219 -26.99 20.93 -23.65
CA ILE A 219 -27.83 21.09 -22.46
C ILE A 219 -28.86 19.96 -22.47
N SER A 220 -28.89 19.15 -21.41
CA SER A 220 -29.91 18.13 -21.24
C SER A 220 -31.31 18.74 -21.31
N PRO A 221 -32.31 18.00 -21.85
CA PRO A 221 -33.68 18.49 -21.92
C PRO A 221 -34.17 18.99 -20.55
N SER A 222 -34.94 20.08 -20.55
CA SER A 222 -35.51 20.63 -19.32
C SER A 222 -36.31 19.54 -18.59
N THR A 223 -35.96 19.29 -17.33
CA THR A 223 -36.66 18.33 -16.47
C THR A 223 -37.99 18.89 -15.95
N GLY A 224 -38.33 20.15 -16.28
CA GLY A 224 -39.52 20.84 -15.80
C GLY A 224 -39.57 21.05 -14.27
N LYS A 225 -38.45 20.79 -13.58
CA LYS A 225 -38.24 20.99 -12.14
C LYS A 225 -37.20 22.09 -11.91
#